data_AF-A0A6M3XXR7-F1
#
_entry.id   AF-A0A6M3XXR7-F1
#
_cell.length_a   1.000
_cell.length_b   1.000
_cell.length_c   1.000
_cell.angle_alpha   90.00
_cell.angle_beta   90.00
_cell.angle_gamma   90.00
#
_symmetry.space_group_name_H-M   'P 1'
#
loop_
_entity.id
_entity.type
_entity.pdbx_description
1 polymer ?
#
loop_
_entity_poly.entity_id
_entity_poly.type
_entity_poly.pdbx_seq_one_letter_code
_entity_poly.pdbx_strand_id
1 'polypeptide(L)' 'MQLQKQLSRTLGTKKYSTYTVVIPPKTVKELGWKKGDRLEPKIENGGLFIIKTAGAFNCYDELSTNRHKCNIKRPGKND' A
#
# COMPACT_ATOMS: atom_id res chain seq x y z
N MET A 1 -3.79 16.95 -8.99
CA MET A 1 -3.61 16.16 -7.73
C MET A 1 -3.65 17.13 -6.57
N GLN A 2 -4.06 16.68 -5.39
CA GLN A 2 -4.03 17.50 -4.18
C GLN A 2 -3.73 16.63 -2.96
N LEU A 3 -3.03 17.18 -1.98
CA LEU A 3 -2.85 16.57 -0.66
C LEU A 3 -4.04 16.97 0.22
N GLN A 4 -4.83 16.00 0.63
CA GLN A 4 -5.97 16.21 1.51
C GLN A 4 -5.64 15.77 2.92
N LYS A 5 -5.93 16.61 3.90
CA LYS A 5 -5.88 16.24 5.31
C LYS A 5 -7.25 15.70 5.71
N GLN A 6 -7.29 14.48 6.22
CA GLN A 6 -8.49 13.87 6.76
C GLN A 6 -8.30 13.66 8.26
N LEU A 7 -9.30 14.07 9.05
CA LEU A 7 -9.30 13.78 10.49
C LEU A 7 -9.62 12.29 10.66
N SER A 8 -8.66 11.50 11.16
CA SER A 8 -8.83 10.05 11.27
C SER A 8 -9.54 9.68 12.56
N ARG A 9 -9.13 10.27 13.69
CA ARG A 9 -9.77 10.09 14.99
C ARG A 9 -9.40 11.19 15.96
N THR A 10 -10.24 11.36 16.97
CA THR A 10 -9.94 12.20 18.14
C THR A 10 -9.84 11.29 19.36
N LEU A 11 -8.78 11.44 20.14
CA LEU A 11 -8.59 10.73 21.41
C LEU A 11 -8.34 11.76 22.51
N GLY A 12 -9.36 11.99 23.35
CA GLY A 12 -9.36 13.08 24.31
C GLY A 12 -9.22 14.43 23.61
N THR A 13 -8.15 15.17 23.90
CA THR A 13 -7.82 16.46 23.27
C THR A 13 -6.95 16.33 22.00
N LYS A 14 -6.41 15.14 21.71
CA LYS A 14 -5.51 14.92 20.57
C LYS A 14 -6.28 14.53 19.32
N LYS A 15 -6.08 15.30 18.24
CA LYS A 15 -6.61 15.04 16.91
C LYS A 15 -5.56 14.37 16.05
N TYR A 16 -5.86 13.17 15.57
CA TYR A 16 -5.03 12.45 14.61
C TYR A 16 -5.55 12.74 13.21
N SER A 17 -4.64 13.07 12.30
CA SER A 17 -4.98 13.29 10.91
C SER A 17 -4.17 12.39 10.02
N THR A 18 -4.81 11.84 9.01
CA THR A 18 -4.18 11.16 7.88
C THR A 18 -4.10 12.12 6.71
N TYR A 19 -3.12 11.89 5.84
CA TYR A 19 -2.99 12.63 4.60
C TYR A 19 -3.24 11.70 3.42
N THR A 20 -4.06 12.16 2.48
CA THR A 20 -4.48 11.41 1.30
C THR A 20 -4.07 12.18 0.05
N VAL A 21 -3.36 11.52 -0.87
CA VAL A 21 -3.05 12.09 -2.19
C VAL A 21 -4.08 11.60 -3.18
N VAL A 22 -4.78 12.53 -3.84
CA VAL A 22 -5.74 12.17 -4.90
C VAL A 22 -5.01 12.00 -6.23
N ILE A 23 -4.96 10.76 -6.71
CA ILE A 23 -4.35 10.38 -7.99
C ILE A 23 -5.46 10.25 -9.05
N PRO A 24 -5.38 10.98 -10.17
CA PRO A 24 -6.35 10.89 -11.27
C PRO A 24 -6.45 9.47 -11.82
N PRO A 25 -7.66 9.01 -12.22
CA PRO A 25 -7.84 7.68 -12.79
C PRO A 25 -6.97 7.40 -14.02
N LYS A 26 -6.67 8.43 -14.83
CA LYS A 26 -5.78 8.31 -16.00
C LYS A 26 -4.37 7.88 -15.57
N THR A 27 -3.81 8.51 -14.54
CA THR A 27 -2.47 8.19 -14.00
C THR A 27 -2.44 6.80 -13.40
N VAL A 28 -3.48 6.39 -12.65
CA VAL A 28 -3.58 5.02 -12.10
C VAL A 28 -3.56 3.96 -13.22
N LYS A 29 -4.25 4.23 -14.35
CA LYS A 29 -4.26 3.35 -15.52
C LYS A 29 -2.89 3.27 -16.20
N GLU A 30 -2.24 4.43 -16.42
CA GLU A 30 -0.90 4.49 -17.02
C GLU A 30 0.16 3.78 -16.19
N LEU A 31 0.05 3.86 -14.85
CA LEU A 31 0.92 3.15 -13.92
C LEU A 31 0.60 1.65 -13.79
N GLY A 32 -0.52 1.19 -14.38
CA GLY A 32 -0.96 -0.21 -14.27
C GLY A 32 -1.28 -0.65 -12.84
N TRP A 33 -1.64 0.29 -11.96
CA TRP A 33 -1.99 0.00 -10.58
C TRP A 33 -3.39 -0.58 -10.48
N LYS A 34 -3.57 -1.49 -9.53
CA LYS A 34 -4.82 -2.18 -9.22
C LYS A 34 -5.12 -2.04 -7.73
N LYS A 35 -6.40 -2.17 -7.38
CA LYS A 35 -6.82 -2.23 -5.97
C LYS A 35 -6.06 -3.35 -5.26
N GLY A 36 -5.46 -3.04 -4.11
CA GLY A 36 -4.69 -4.00 -3.31
C GLY A 36 -3.21 -4.12 -3.71
N ASP A 37 -2.76 -3.42 -4.74
CA ASP A 37 -1.32 -3.35 -5.04
C ASP A 37 -0.55 -2.74 -3.85
N ARG A 38 0.59 -3.34 -3.53
CA ARG A 38 1.50 -2.83 -2.50
C ARG A 38 2.38 -1.74 -3.10
N LEU A 39 2.42 -0.61 -2.40
CA LEU A 39 3.17 0.57 -2.79
C LEU A 39 4.18 0.89 -1.67
N GLU A 40 5.40 1.23 -2.05
CA GLU A 40 6.44 1.65 -1.11
C GLU A 40 6.83 3.12 -1.37
N PRO A 41 6.93 3.94 -0.30
CA PRO A 41 7.37 5.31 -0.42
C PRO A 41 8.90 5.38 -0.44
N LYS A 42 9.42 6.30 -1.24
CA LYS A 42 10.83 6.71 -1.22
C LYS A 42 10.88 8.24 -1.20
N ILE A 43 11.62 8.82 -0.25
CA ILE A 43 11.81 10.28 -0.15
C ILE A 43 13.21 10.61 -0.63
N GLU A 44 13.31 11.32 -1.74
CA GLU A 44 14.59 11.76 -2.31
C GLU A 44 14.43 13.15 -2.91
N ASN A 45 15.42 14.02 -2.71
CA ASN A 45 15.46 15.37 -3.30
C ASN A 45 14.18 16.21 -3.05
N GLY A 46 13.56 16.06 -1.88
CA GLY A 46 12.31 16.76 -1.52
C GLY A 46 11.06 16.22 -2.23
N GLY A 47 11.17 15.14 -3.02
CA GLY A 47 10.08 14.44 -3.66
C GLY A 47 9.65 13.18 -2.92
N LEU A 48 8.37 12.84 -3.02
CA LEU A 48 7.82 11.54 -2.63
C LEU A 48 7.62 10.70 -3.90
N PHE A 49 8.38 9.62 -4.03
CA PHE A 49 8.22 8.62 -5.07
C PHE A 49 7.42 7.45 -4.50
N ILE A 50 6.37 7.05 -5.22
CA ILE A 50 5.54 5.91 -4.85
C ILE A 50 5.79 4.82 -5.88
N ILE A 51 6.42 3.73 -5.44
CA ILE A 51 6.86 2.65 -6.31
C ILE A 51 5.99 1.43 -6.05
N LYS A 52 5.52 0.79 -7.12
CA LYS A 52 4.83 -0.50 -6.99
C LYS A 52 5.86 -1.58 -6.72
N THR A 53 5.75 -2.25 -5.58
CA THR A 53 6.66 -3.32 -5.19
C THR A 53 6.04 -4.66 -5.52
N ALA A 54 6.77 -5.52 -6.24
CA ALA A 54 6.36 -6.88 -6.61
C ALA A 54 6.40 -7.87 -5.43
N GLY A 55 6.36 -7.36 -4.20
CA GLY A 55 6.38 -8.16 -2.99
C GLY A 55 5.10 -8.97 -2.90
N ALA A 56 5.26 -10.30 -2.94
CA ALA A 56 4.21 -11.25 -2.64
C ALA A 56 3.49 -10.84 -1.35
N PHE A 57 2.21 -11.22 -1.23
CA PHE A 57 1.49 -11.20 0.03
C PHE A 57 2.41 -11.82 1.10
N ASN A 58 3.06 -10.99 1.93
CA ASN A 58 3.61 -11.47 3.17
C ASN A 58 2.38 -11.86 3.97
N CYS A 59 2.19 -13.17 4.10
CA CYS A 59 1.32 -13.75 5.09
C CYS A 59 1.85 -13.26 6.44
N TYR A 60 1.38 -12.11 6.90
CA TYR A 60 1.51 -11.76 8.31
C TYR A 60 0.46 -12.59 9.03
N ASP A 61 0.98 -13.58 9.74
CA ASP A 61 0.34 -14.50 10.67
C ASP A 61 -1.14 -14.22 10.96
N GLU A 62 -1.99 -15.11 10.44
CA GLU A 62 -3.29 -15.42 11.06
C GLU A 62 -3.05 -15.97 12.47
N LEU A 63 -2.73 -15.11 13.44
CA LEU A 63 -3.03 -15.42 14.83
C LEU A 63 -4.54 -15.28 15.07
N SER A 64 -5.30 -16.19 14.45
CA SER A 64 -6.49 -16.83 15.02
C SER A 64 -7.27 -17.56 13.92
N THR A 65 -7.12 -18.89 13.94
CA THR A 65 -8.21 -19.84 13.68
C THR A 65 -8.99 -19.69 12.36
N ASN A 66 -8.44 -20.17 11.24
CA ASN A 66 -8.89 -21.43 10.62
C ASN A 66 -8.28 -21.62 9.22
N ARG A 67 -7.64 -22.79 9.04
CA ARG A 67 -7.04 -23.33 7.82
C ARG A 67 -7.73 -22.92 6.50
N HIS A 68 -7.15 -21.97 5.79
CA HIS A 68 -7.20 -21.92 4.32
C HIS A 68 -5.77 -21.98 3.77
N LYS A 69 -5.44 -23.09 3.12
CA LYS A 69 -4.11 -23.37 2.55
C LYS A 69 -3.73 -22.28 1.55
N CYS A 70 -2.74 -21.47 1.90
CA CYS A 70 -2.07 -20.59 0.95
C CYS A 70 -1.23 -21.47 0.00
N ASN A 71 -1.76 -21.78 -1.19
CA ASN A 71 -1.02 -22.49 -2.24
C ASN A 71 -0.11 -21.48 -2.99
N ILE A 72 1.05 -21.19 -2.42
CA ILE A 72 2.07 -20.36 -3.08
C ILE A 72 2.88 -21.27 -4.04
N LYS A 73 2.67 -21.16 -5.36
CA LYS A 73 3.68 -21.59 -6.33
C LYS A 73 4.79 -20.53 -6.33
N ARG A 74 5.97 -20.89 -5.81
CA ARG A 74 7.16 -20.02 -5.89
C ARG A 74 7.57 -19.87 -7.36
N PRO A 75 7.87 -18.65 -7.86
CA PRO A 75 8.53 -18.51 -9.14
C PRO A 75 9.91 -19.17 -9.08
N GLY A 76 10.18 -20.04 -10.05
CA GLY A 76 11.41 -20.82 -10.14
C GLY A 76 12.64 -19.93 -10.18
N LYS A 77 13.65 -20.33 -9.42
CA LYS A 77 15.01 -19.83 -9.52
C LYS A 77 15.59 -20.44 -10.80
N ASN A 78 15.99 -19.63 -11.78
CA ASN A 78 16.79 -20.11 -12.89
C ASN A 78 18.24 -20.18 -12.40
N ASP A 79 18.80 -21.38 -12.43
CA ASP A 79 20.22 -21.67 -12.20
C ASP A 79 21.09 -21.16 -13.36
#